data_AF-A0A350PKJ3-F1
#
_entry.id   AF-A0A350PKJ3-F1
#
_cell.length_a   1.000
_cell.length_b   1.000
_cell.length_c   1.000
_cell.angle_alpha   90.00
_cell.angle_beta   90.00
_cell.angle_gamma   90.00
#
_symmetry.space_group_name_H-M   'P 1'
#
loop_
_entity.id
_entity.type
_entity.pdbx_description
1 polymer ?
#
loop_
_entity_poly.entity_id
_entity_poly.type
_entity_poly.pdbx_seq_one_letter_code
_entity_poly.pdbx_strand_id
1 'polypeptide(L)'
;MTQQIPENLNTDNMIQILENDDDLFFLDNRPVKYFFSLEASMYDTISREMLKTFAGVLDYGSMVGSVQSEHQTFNKELRIARENFFSRVENEPDLEKYVTLYKFLDSAIESVLFNLMPASADASERVRTVIENHIFERPGHRKHLIPGSQGINKSDYLLKPANRQINNPIDIYGNNSGATALSGPASTEIQIGGSINRR
;
A
#
# COMPACT_ATOMS: atom_id res chain seq x y z
N MET A 1 17.40 -15.57 -6.06
CA MET A 1 16.78 -14.73 -5.00
C MET A 1 15.45 -15.37 -4.64
N THR A 2 15.35 -15.95 -3.45
CA THR A 2 14.05 -16.36 -2.89
C THR A 2 13.31 -15.09 -2.52
N GLN A 3 12.16 -14.87 -3.14
CA GLN A 3 11.36 -13.68 -2.88
C GLN A 3 10.68 -13.82 -1.52
N GLN A 4 11.05 -12.96 -0.58
CA GLN A 4 10.43 -12.89 0.74
C GLN A 4 9.01 -12.36 0.61
N ILE A 5 8.08 -13.01 1.30
CA ILE A 5 6.71 -12.52 1.46
C ILE A 5 6.74 -11.18 2.22
N PRO A 6 5.96 -10.18 1.77
CA PRO A 6 6.02 -8.83 2.35
C PRO A 6 5.50 -8.75 3.79
N GLU A 7 4.79 -9.77 4.26
CA GLU A 7 4.30 -9.87 5.65
C GLU A 7 5.39 -10.32 6.63
N ASN A 8 6.45 -10.98 6.14
CA ASN A 8 7.61 -11.30 6.97
C ASN A 8 8.60 -10.12 6.94
N LEU A 9 8.85 -9.51 8.09
CA LEU A 9 9.74 -8.36 8.25
C LEU A 9 11.12 -8.74 8.79
N ASN A 10 11.70 -9.84 8.30
CA ASN A 10 13.09 -10.16 8.59
C ASN A 10 14.00 -9.07 8.01
N THR A 11 14.79 -8.44 8.88
CA THR A 11 15.75 -7.38 8.53
C THR A 11 17.17 -7.93 8.68
N ASP A 12 18.10 -7.50 7.83
CA ASP A 12 19.49 -7.99 7.84
C ASP A 12 20.30 -7.56 9.08
N ASN A 13 19.79 -6.63 9.91
CA ASN A 13 20.51 -6.04 11.04
C ASN A 13 19.77 -6.22 12.39
N MET A 14 19.39 -7.47 12.72
CA MET A 14 18.71 -7.79 13.98
C MET A 14 19.66 -8.02 15.17
N ILE A 15 20.96 -8.21 14.92
CA ILE A 15 21.95 -8.47 15.96
C ILE A 15 23.12 -7.53 15.74
N GLN A 16 23.39 -6.65 16.71
CA GLN A 16 24.57 -5.82 16.74
C GLN A 16 25.50 -6.32 17.85
N ILE A 17 26.67 -6.83 17.48
CA ILE A 17 27.75 -7.14 18.43
C ILE A 17 28.58 -5.86 18.56
N LEU A 18 28.62 -5.28 19.75
CA LEU A 18 29.44 -4.11 20.03
C LEU A 18 30.91 -4.56 20.16
N GLU A 19 31.76 -4.14 19.22
CA GLU A 19 33.20 -4.47 19.25
C GLU A 19 34.00 -3.53 20.15
N ASN A 20 33.49 -2.32 20.43
CA ASN A 20 34.11 -1.31 21.28
C ASN A 20 33.11 -0.85 22.35
N ASP A 21 33.59 -0.56 23.56
CA ASP A 21 32.78 -0.14 24.72
C ASP A 21 32.29 1.33 24.61
N ASP A 22 32.91 2.10 23.71
CA ASP A 22 32.78 3.57 23.63
C ASP A 22 31.94 4.08 22.43
N ASP A 23 30.81 3.43 22.13
CA ASP A 23 29.81 4.04 21.26
C ASP A 23 29.01 5.08 22.08
N LEU A 24 29.35 6.36 21.89
CA LEU A 24 28.69 7.48 22.58
C LEU A 24 27.18 7.47 22.30
N PHE A 25 26.37 7.27 23.34
CA PHE A 25 24.91 7.37 23.25
C PHE A 25 24.51 8.79 22.82
N PHE A 26 24.02 8.95 21.59
CA PHE A 26 23.25 10.14 21.23
C PHE A 26 21.95 10.17 22.03
N LEU A 27 21.47 11.36 22.41
CA LEU A 27 20.30 11.55 23.28
C LEU A 27 19.01 10.86 22.75
N ASP A 28 18.95 10.54 21.45
CA ASP A 28 17.82 9.90 20.78
C ASP A 28 18.01 8.40 20.45
N ASN A 29 19.14 7.77 20.77
CA ASN A 29 19.33 6.35 20.47
C ASN A 29 18.59 5.48 21.51
N ARG A 30 17.55 4.77 21.08
CA ARG A 30 16.76 3.87 21.93
C ARG A 30 17.10 2.42 21.59
N PRO A 31 17.36 1.55 22.57
CA PRO A 31 17.58 0.14 22.30
C PRO A 31 16.31 -0.47 21.71
N VAL A 32 16.43 -1.10 20.54
CA VAL A 32 15.36 -1.87 19.91
C VAL A 32 15.52 -3.32 20.36
N LYS A 33 14.47 -3.88 20.98
CA LYS A 33 14.41 -5.31 21.32
C LYS A 33 13.69 -6.04 20.20
N TYR A 34 14.35 -7.06 19.66
CA TYR A 34 13.74 -7.97 18.70
C TYR A 34 13.17 -9.18 19.42
N PHE A 35 12.00 -9.63 18.98
CA PHE A 35 11.34 -10.83 19.48
C PHE A 35 11.22 -11.82 18.33
N PHE A 36 11.74 -13.03 18.52
CA PHE A 36 11.69 -14.09 17.52
C PHE A 36 10.54 -15.05 17.82
N SER A 37 9.56 -15.15 16.92
CA SER A 37 8.59 -16.25 16.90
C SER A 37 8.86 -17.15 15.72
N LEU A 38 8.77 -18.46 15.97
CA LEU A 38 8.86 -19.47 14.93
C LEU A 38 7.46 -20.01 14.71
N GLU A 39 6.99 -19.91 13.47
CA GLU A 39 5.61 -20.19 13.12
C GLU A 39 5.56 -21.09 11.90
N ALA A 40 4.68 -22.08 11.95
CA ALA A 40 4.35 -22.93 10.82
C ALA A 40 3.01 -22.47 10.23
N SER A 41 3.04 -21.84 9.06
CA SER A 41 1.85 -21.36 8.35
C SER A 41 1.71 -22.05 6.98
N MET A 42 0.56 -22.68 6.77
CA MET A 42 0.22 -23.28 5.47
C MET A 42 0.05 -22.20 4.41
N TYR A 43 -0.61 -21.11 4.81
CA TYR A 43 -0.95 -20.02 3.92
C TYR A 43 0.26 -19.19 3.51
N ASP A 44 1.31 -19.13 4.32
CA ASP A 44 2.61 -18.58 3.91
C ASP A 44 3.21 -19.35 2.72
N THR A 45 3.11 -20.69 2.73
CA THR A 45 3.56 -21.51 1.59
C THR A 45 2.71 -21.28 0.35
N ILE A 46 1.39 -21.15 0.51
CA ILE A 46 0.47 -20.81 -0.58
C ILE A 46 0.78 -19.40 -1.11
N SER A 47 1.00 -18.42 -0.24
CA SER A 47 1.34 -17.04 -0.58
C SER A 47 2.62 -16.95 -1.41
N ARG A 48 3.64 -17.76 -1.09
CA ARG A 48 4.86 -17.85 -1.91
C ARG A 48 4.60 -18.39 -3.31
N GLU A 49 3.82 -19.46 -3.44
CA GLU A 49 3.49 -20.01 -4.77
C GLU A 49 2.58 -19.07 -5.57
N MET A 50 1.67 -18.35 -4.90
CA MET A 50 0.92 -17.25 -5.50
C MET A 50 1.85 -16.17 -6.04
N LEU A 51 2.76 -15.63 -5.20
CA LEU A 51 3.71 -14.60 -5.62
C LEU A 51 4.63 -15.04 -6.76
N LYS A 52 4.98 -16.33 -6.82
CA LYS A 52 5.79 -16.91 -7.89
C LYS A 52 5.01 -17.07 -9.21
N THR A 53 3.70 -17.26 -9.13
CA THR A 53 2.82 -17.38 -10.29
C THR A 53 2.55 -16.02 -10.94
N PHE A 54 2.47 -14.97 -10.13
CA PHE A 54 2.44 -13.58 -10.60
C PHE A 54 3.88 -13.05 -10.69
N ALA A 55 4.14 -11.89 -11.29
CA ALA A 55 5.51 -11.38 -11.48
C ALA A 55 6.19 -10.89 -10.18
N GLY A 56 5.91 -11.56 -9.05
CA GLY A 56 6.45 -11.29 -7.73
C GLY A 56 5.77 -10.17 -6.96
N VAL A 57 6.46 -9.72 -5.91
CA VAL A 57 6.03 -8.69 -4.95
C VAL A 57 5.79 -7.32 -5.59
N LEU A 58 6.46 -7.00 -6.71
CA LEU A 58 6.24 -5.72 -7.40
C LEU A 58 4.83 -5.64 -8.03
N ASP A 59 4.40 -6.72 -8.68
CA ASP A 59 3.06 -6.79 -9.28
C ASP A 59 1.99 -6.79 -8.19
N TYR A 60 2.18 -7.59 -7.13
CA TYR A 60 1.34 -7.55 -5.94
C TYR A 60 1.27 -6.14 -5.31
N GLY A 61 2.40 -5.47 -5.16
CA GLY A 61 2.48 -4.12 -4.60
C GLY A 61 1.70 -3.11 -5.43
N SER A 62 1.72 -3.25 -6.76
CA SER A 62 0.92 -2.42 -7.66
C SER A 62 -0.59 -2.66 -7.49
N MET A 63 -1.01 -3.92 -7.31
CA MET A 63 -2.42 -4.28 -7.10
C MET A 63 -2.94 -3.74 -5.76
N VAL A 64 -2.15 -3.84 -4.69
CA VAL A 64 -2.52 -3.30 -3.37
C VAL A 64 -2.46 -1.78 -3.35
N GLY A 65 -1.51 -1.17 -4.06
CA GLY A 65 -1.30 0.27 -4.12
C GLY A 65 -2.11 1.00 -5.19
N SER A 66 -2.99 0.32 -5.94
CA SER A 66 -3.77 0.96 -7.00
C SER A 66 -4.81 1.93 -6.43
N VAL A 67 -5.02 3.08 -7.09
CA VAL A 67 -6.04 4.07 -6.67
C VAL A 67 -7.43 3.43 -6.55
N GLN A 68 -7.69 2.41 -7.37
CA GLN A 68 -8.97 1.72 -7.36
C GLN A 68 -9.15 0.81 -6.13
N SER A 69 -8.09 0.21 -5.60
CA SER A 69 -8.14 -0.63 -4.40
C SER A 69 -8.51 0.18 -3.14
N GLU A 70 -8.10 1.44 -3.08
CA GLU A 70 -8.29 2.37 -1.95
C GLU A 70 -9.76 2.76 -1.70
N HIS A 71 -10.62 2.64 -2.71
CA HIS A 71 -12.04 3.01 -2.60
C HIS A 71 -12.97 1.80 -2.46
N GLN A 72 -12.44 0.58 -2.55
CA GLN A 72 -13.22 -0.64 -2.50
C GLN A 72 -13.02 -1.36 -1.17
N THR A 73 -14.08 -1.97 -0.64
CA THR A 73 -13.98 -2.85 0.55
C THR A 73 -13.17 -4.11 0.26
N PHE A 74 -13.18 -4.58 -0.98
CA PHE A 74 -12.42 -5.74 -1.42
C PHE A 74 -11.64 -5.38 -2.68
N ASN A 75 -10.36 -5.73 -2.72
CA ASN A 75 -9.52 -5.47 -3.88
C ASN A 75 -9.92 -6.40 -5.04
N LYS A 76 -10.49 -5.82 -6.10
CA LYS A 76 -10.91 -6.57 -7.30
C LYS A 76 -9.74 -7.25 -7.99
N GLU A 77 -8.58 -6.61 -8.07
CA GLU A 77 -7.39 -7.14 -8.77
C GLU A 77 -6.85 -8.37 -8.04
N LEU A 78 -6.73 -8.30 -6.70
CA LEU A 78 -6.33 -9.46 -5.90
C LEU A 78 -7.31 -10.63 -6.02
N ARG A 79 -8.62 -10.34 -6.11
CA ARG A 79 -9.63 -11.39 -6.30
C ARG A 79 -9.46 -12.09 -7.65
N ILE A 80 -9.21 -11.34 -8.72
CA ILE A 80 -8.97 -11.89 -10.05
C ILE A 80 -7.66 -12.70 -10.08
N ALA A 81 -6.60 -12.17 -9.45
CA ALA A 81 -5.32 -12.90 -9.32
C ALA A 81 -5.51 -14.22 -8.57
N ARG A 82 -6.27 -14.21 -7.48
CA ARG A 82 -6.63 -15.42 -6.72
C ARG A 82 -7.37 -16.44 -7.57
N GLU A 83 -8.39 -16.03 -8.30
CA GLU A 83 -9.18 -16.92 -9.17
C GLU A 83 -8.32 -17.53 -10.29
N ASN A 84 -7.44 -16.71 -10.90
CA ASN A 84 -6.48 -17.18 -11.89
C ASN A 84 -5.43 -18.14 -11.33
N PHE A 85 -5.07 -18.00 -10.05
CA PHE A 85 -4.17 -18.93 -9.38
C PHE A 85 -4.87 -20.26 -9.15
N PHE A 86 -5.99 -20.26 -8.44
CA PHE A 86 -6.68 -21.50 -8.06
C PHE A 86 -7.29 -22.26 -9.24
N SER A 87 -7.61 -21.59 -10.34
CA SER A 87 -8.02 -22.28 -11.58
C SER A 87 -6.90 -23.12 -12.23
N ARG A 88 -5.63 -22.87 -11.86
CA ARG A 88 -4.45 -23.60 -12.37
C ARG A 88 -3.87 -24.58 -11.37
N VAL A 89 -4.23 -24.45 -10.10
CA VAL A 89 -3.74 -25.33 -9.04
C VAL A 89 -4.55 -26.63 -9.07
N GLU A 90 -3.88 -27.73 -9.40
CA GLU A 90 -4.53 -29.06 -9.46
C GLU A 90 -4.70 -29.70 -8.08
N ASN A 91 -3.87 -29.32 -7.09
CA ASN A 91 -3.88 -29.90 -5.75
C ASN A 91 -4.57 -28.98 -4.73
N GLU A 92 -5.59 -29.50 -4.06
CA GLU A 92 -6.19 -28.84 -2.90
C GLU A 92 -5.37 -29.15 -1.63
N PRO A 93 -4.80 -28.14 -0.95
CA PRO A 93 -4.06 -28.36 0.29
C PRO A 93 -5.02 -28.72 1.43
N ASP A 94 -4.83 -29.89 2.05
CA ASP A 94 -5.59 -30.33 3.22
C ASP A 94 -5.01 -29.76 4.52
N LEU A 95 -5.81 -28.93 5.19
CA LEU A 95 -5.47 -28.29 6.47
C LEU A 95 -5.22 -29.31 7.58
N GLU A 96 -6.00 -30.39 7.66
CA GLU A 96 -5.88 -31.36 8.76
C GLU A 96 -4.55 -32.11 8.65
N LYS A 97 -4.21 -32.54 7.44
CA LYS A 97 -2.92 -33.15 7.14
C LYS A 97 -1.76 -32.21 7.43
N TYR A 98 -1.87 -30.94 7.06
CA TYR A 98 -0.87 -29.93 7.37
C TYR A 98 -0.66 -29.79 8.87
N VAL A 99 -1.72 -29.50 9.63
CA VAL A 99 -1.63 -29.29 11.09
C VAL A 99 -1.09 -30.54 11.79
N THR A 100 -1.51 -31.73 11.36
CA THR A 100 -1.04 -33.00 11.92
C THR A 100 0.46 -33.21 11.67
N LEU A 101 0.94 -32.96 10.45
CA LEU A 101 2.36 -33.05 10.12
C LEU A 101 3.20 -32.13 11.00
N TYR A 102 2.78 -30.87 11.17
CA TYR A 102 3.55 -29.89 11.93
C TYR A 102 3.48 -30.09 13.44
N LYS A 103 2.36 -30.59 13.99
CA LYS A 103 2.30 -31.02 15.40
C LYS A 103 3.28 -32.15 15.69
N PHE A 104 3.38 -33.11 14.77
CA PHE A 104 4.37 -34.17 14.87
C PHE A 104 5.81 -33.62 14.76
N LEU A 105 6.06 -32.76 13.78
CA LEU A 105 7.39 -32.19 13.54
C LEU A 105 7.90 -31.31 14.69
N ASP A 106 7.02 -30.51 15.29
CA ASP A 106 7.33 -29.65 16.44
C ASP A 106 7.93 -30.47 17.59
N SER A 107 7.29 -31.61 17.91
CA SER A 107 7.76 -32.52 18.96
C SER A 107 9.18 -33.09 18.71
N ALA A 108 9.62 -33.16 17.45
CA ALA A 108 10.93 -33.70 17.09
C ALA A 108 12.03 -32.63 16.98
N ILE A 109 11.68 -31.37 16.69
CA ILE A 109 12.65 -30.32 16.32
C ILE A 109 12.80 -29.24 17.39
N GLU A 110 11.82 -29.07 18.28
CA GLU A 110 11.79 -28.02 19.30
C GLU A 110 13.13 -27.86 20.06
N SER A 111 13.69 -28.96 20.56
CA SER A 111 14.97 -28.93 21.31
C SER A 111 16.18 -28.47 20.48
N VAL A 112 16.20 -28.78 19.18
CA VAL A 112 17.29 -28.37 18.27
C VAL A 112 17.16 -26.88 17.96
N LEU A 113 15.93 -26.41 17.81
CA LEU A 113 15.62 -25.03 17.47
C LEU A 113 16.03 -24.08 18.60
N PHE A 114 15.77 -24.43 19.86
CA PHE A 114 16.25 -23.64 21.01
C PHE A 114 17.76 -23.55 21.10
N ASN A 115 18.49 -24.58 20.68
CA ASN A 115 19.95 -24.55 20.67
C ASN A 115 20.53 -23.67 19.54
N LEU A 116 19.75 -23.39 18.49
CA LEU A 116 20.18 -22.52 17.39
C LEU A 116 19.94 -21.03 17.70
N MET A 117 19.01 -20.74 18.61
CA MET A 117 18.72 -19.37 19.02
C MET A 117 19.79 -18.87 19.99
N PRO A 118 20.30 -17.64 19.81
CA PRO A 118 21.23 -17.05 20.77
C PRO A 118 20.58 -16.96 22.16
N ALA A 119 21.32 -17.32 23.21
CA ALA A 119 20.82 -17.26 24.59
C ALA A 119 20.41 -15.85 25.05
N SER A 120 20.90 -14.80 24.37
CA SER A 120 20.56 -13.40 24.61
C SER A 120 19.34 -12.90 23.83
N ALA A 121 18.80 -13.70 22.90
CA ALA A 121 17.65 -13.31 22.08
C ALA A 121 16.34 -13.59 22.83
N ASP A 122 15.42 -12.62 22.80
CA ASP A 122 14.07 -12.82 23.31
C ASP A 122 13.23 -13.58 22.26
N ALA A 123 12.64 -14.69 22.65
CA ALA A 123 12.06 -15.65 21.73
C ALA A 123 10.84 -16.36 22.31
N SER A 124 9.94 -16.82 21.43
CA SER A 124 8.84 -17.69 21.81
C SER A 124 9.39 -19.04 22.28
N GLU A 125 8.98 -19.48 23.46
CA GLU A 125 9.31 -20.79 24.07
C GLU A 125 8.74 -22.00 23.32
N ARG A 126 8.04 -21.81 22.19
CA ARG A 126 7.50 -22.90 21.37
C ARG A 126 7.23 -22.42 19.95
N VAL A 127 7.31 -23.35 18.99
CA VAL A 127 6.85 -23.13 17.62
C VAL A 127 5.32 -23.12 17.59
N ARG A 128 4.74 -22.13 16.93
CA ARG A 128 3.27 -22.01 16.84
C ARG A 128 2.80 -22.41 15.46
N THR A 129 1.80 -23.29 15.39
CA THR A 129 1.07 -23.50 14.13
C THR A 129 0.00 -22.42 14.04
N VAL A 130 0.09 -21.56 13.03
CA VAL A 130 -0.83 -20.44 12.82
C VAL A 130 -1.64 -20.68 11.56
N ILE A 131 -2.92 -20.31 11.63
CA ILE A 131 -3.85 -20.36 10.50
C ILE A 131 -4.22 -18.92 10.20
N GLU A 132 -3.79 -18.42 9.05
CA GLU A 132 -3.98 -17.05 8.61
C GLU A 132 -4.57 -16.97 7.21
N ASN A 133 -4.90 -15.78 6.74
CA ASN A 133 -5.35 -15.57 5.38
C ASN A 133 -4.13 -15.49 4.44
N HIS A 134 -4.30 -15.91 3.19
CA HIS A 134 -3.22 -15.77 2.20
C HIS A 134 -3.12 -14.34 1.63
N ILE A 135 -2.03 -14.06 0.92
CA ILE A 135 -1.67 -12.70 0.48
C ILE A 135 -2.73 -11.99 -0.40
N PHE A 136 -3.53 -12.73 -1.16
CA PHE A 136 -4.61 -12.18 -2.00
C PHE A 136 -5.97 -12.08 -1.30
N GLU A 137 -6.04 -12.37 0.00
CA GLU A 137 -7.23 -12.23 0.84
C GLU A 137 -7.32 -10.94 1.63
N ARG A 138 -6.29 -10.09 1.48
CA ARG A 138 -6.27 -8.80 2.15
C ARG A 138 -7.52 -7.98 1.85
N PRO A 139 -8.21 -7.44 2.88
CA PRO A 139 -9.31 -6.52 2.65
C PRO A 139 -8.81 -5.21 2.04
N GLY A 140 -9.67 -4.57 1.26
CA GLY A 140 -9.47 -3.19 0.84
C GLY A 140 -9.64 -2.26 2.04
N HIS A 141 -8.98 -1.10 1.99
CA HIS A 141 -9.23 -0.05 2.97
C HIS A 141 -10.31 0.87 2.40
N ARG A 142 -11.35 1.19 3.17
CA ARG A 142 -12.29 2.26 2.77
C ARG A 142 -11.96 3.49 3.60
N LYS A 143 -11.44 4.54 2.96
CA LYS A 143 -11.32 5.84 3.65
C LYS A 143 -12.71 6.30 4.07
N HIS A 144 -12.92 6.50 5.37
CA HIS A 144 -14.14 7.10 5.87
C HIS A 144 -14.12 8.56 5.39
N LEU A 145 -14.96 8.87 4.39
CA LEU A 145 -15.17 10.24 3.98
C LEU A 145 -15.79 10.96 5.18
N ILE A 146 -15.08 11.96 5.72
CA ILE A 146 -15.58 12.77 6.83
C ILE A 146 -16.90 13.41 6.36
N PRO A 147 -18.03 13.15 7.03
CA PRO A 147 -19.31 13.72 6.64
C PRO A 147 -19.22 15.26 6.71
N GLY A 148 -19.33 15.92 5.56
CA GLY A 148 -19.21 17.38 5.41
C GLY A 148 -18.09 17.86 4.49
N SER A 149 -17.15 17.01 4.07
CA SER A 149 -16.25 17.32 2.97
C SER A 149 -17.00 17.11 1.66
N GLN A 150 -17.54 18.20 1.10
CA GLN A 150 -18.15 18.21 -0.23
C GLN A 150 -17.12 17.69 -1.24
N GLY A 151 -17.53 16.70 -2.03
CA GLY A 151 -16.67 16.07 -3.02
C GLY A 151 -16.04 17.10 -3.94
N ILE A 152 -14.72 17.06 -4.06
CA ILE A 152 -13.99 17.76 -5.11
C ILE A 152 -14.49 17.20 -6.44
N ASN A 153 -15.00 18.07 -7.32
CA ASN A 153 -15.57 17.62 -8.58
C ASN A 153 -14.44 17.05 -9.46
N LYS A 154 -14.74 15.99 -10.22
CA LYS A 154 -13.76 15.39 -11.16
C LYS A 154 -13.20 16.39 -12.19
N SER A 155 -13.88 17.51 -12.41
CA SER A 155 -13.42 18.64 -13.23
C SER A 155 -12.18 19.34 -12.70
N ASP A 156 -11.88 19.21 -11.41
CA ASP A 156 -10.81 19.98 -10.76
C ASP A 156 -9.43 19.34 -10.96
N TYR A 157 -9.40 18.05 -11.35
CA TYR A 157 -8.19 17.29 -11.71
C TYR A 157 -7.93 17.22 -13.21
N LEU A 158 -8.89 17.66 -14.04
CA LEU A 158 -8.64 17.86 -15.46
C LEU A 158 -7.85 19.16 -15.58
N LEU A 159 -6.55 19.06 -15.81
CA LEU A 159 -5.74 20.20 -16.24
C LEU A 159 -6.49 20.87 -17.39
N LYS A 160 -7.04 22.07 -17.18
CA LYS A 160 -7.48 22.91 -18.31
C LYS A 160 -6.28 22.96 -19.25
N PRO A 161 -6.41 22.52 -20.53
CA PRO A 161 -5.30 22.61 -21.44
C PRO A 161 -4.85 24.06 -21.43
N ALA A 162 -3.62 24.28 -20.99
CA ALA A 162 -3.02 25.60 -21.01
C ALA A 162 -2.99 25.98 -22.50
N ASN A 163 -3.88 26.90 -22.89
CA ASN A 163 -3.83 27.54 -24.19
C ASN A 163 -2.54 28.38 -24.23
N ARG A 164 -1.41 27.72 -24.44
CA ARG A 164 -0.19 28.37 -24.93
C ARG A 164 -0.53 28.77 -26.36
N GLN A 165 -1.04 29.98 -26.52
CA GLN A 165 -1.00 30.64 -27.82
C GLN A 165 0.48 30.78 -28.16
N ILE A 166 0.96 29.94 -29.07
CA ILE A 166 2.29 30.03 -29.64
C ILE A 166 2.22 31.17 -30.67
N ASN A 167 2.20 32.41 -30.21
CA ASN A 167 2.17 33.56 -31.10
C ASN A 167 3.22 34.57 -30.65
N ASN A 168 4.45 34.36 -31.13
CA ASN A 168 5.14 35.25 -32.07
C ASN A 168 6.67 35.11 -31.93
N PRO A 169 7.44 35.12 -33.04
CA PRO A 169 8.88 35.02 -32.99
C PRO A 169 9.50 36.23 -32.28
N ILE A 170 10.62 35.97 -31.60
CA ILE A 170 11.41 36.95 -30.85
C ILE A 170 12.07 37.90 -31.86
N ASP A 171 11.65 39.16 -31.87
CA ASP A 171 12.35 40.21 -32.60
C ASP A 171 13.51 40.77 -31.75
N ILE A 172 14.72 40.81 -32.34
CA ILE A 172 16.02 41.04 -31.67
C ILE A 172 16.29 42.55 -31.39
N TYR A 173 15.32 43.44 -31.58
CA TYR A 173 15.45 44.86 -31.24
C TYR A 173 14.32 45.29 -30.31
N GLY A 174 14.64 45.39 -29.02
CA GLY A 174 13.68 45.69 -27.97
C GLY A 174 13.04 47.07 -28.12
N ASN A 175 11.71 47.12 -27.95
CA ASN A 175 10.99 48.33 -27.61
C ASN A 175 9.71 47.93 -26.84
N ASN A 176 9.75 48.08 -25.51
CA ASN A 176 8.53 48.11 -24.71
C ASN A 176 7.94 49.52 -24.83
N SER A 177 6.76 49.62 -25.42
CA SER A 177 5.90 50.80 -25.38
C SER A 177 4.51 50.23 -25.08
N GLY A 178 3.99 50.32 -23.87
CA GLY A 178 3.74 51.57 -23.17
C GLY A 178 2.25 51.87 -23.30
N ALA A 179 1.53 51.70 -22.19
CA ALA A 179 0.36 52.46 -21.73
C ALA A 179 -0.89 52.59 -22.63
N THR A 180 -2.06 52.26 -22.04
CA THR A 180 -3.30 53.08 -21.93
C THR A 180 -4.46 52.15 -21.53
N ALA A 181 -5.51 52.51 -20.77
CA ALA A 181 -5.86 53.63 -19.91
C ALA A 181 -7.08 53.18 -19.06
N LEU A 182 -7.21 53.74 -17.86
CA LEU A 182 -8.41 53.68 -17.04
C LEU A 182 -9.50 54.60 -17.66
N SER A 183 -10.72 54.12 -17.92
CA SER A 183 -11.90 54.96 -18.22
C SER A 183 -13.20 54.15 -18.07
N GLY A 184 -14.11 54.56 -17.16
CA GLY A 184 -15.53 54.10 -17.12
C GLY A 184 -16.41 54.88 -18.10
N PRO A 185 -17.75 55.06 -17.89
CA PRO A 185 -18.69 54.38 -16.98
C PRO A 185 -20.10 54.06 -17.61
N ALA A 186 -21.04 53.56 -16.77
CA ALA A 186 -22.53 53.71 -16.80
C ALA A 186 -23.46 52.51 -17.14
N SER A 187 -24.18 52.03 -16.09
CA SER A 187 -25.62 51.66 -15.92
C SER A 187 -26.49 51.30 -17.16
N THR A 188 -27.35 50.27 -17.17
CA THR A 188 -28.66 50.06 -16.48
C THR A 188 -29.18 48.65 -16.95
N GLU A 189 -29.92 47.79 -16.23
CA GLU A 189 -31.39 47.80 -16.07
C GLU A 189 -31.87 46.45 -15.47
N ILE A 190 -32.87 46.49 -14.57
CA ILE A 190 -33.64 45.33 -14.06
C ILE A 190 -35.07 45.47 -14.58
N GLN A 191 -35.61 44.46 -15.29
CA GLN A 191 -37.06 44.23 -15.35
C GLN A 191 -37.41 42.79 -15.76
N ILE A 192 -38.23 42.11 -14.94
CA ILE A 192 -38.81 40.78 -15.23
C ILE A 192 -40.30 40.98 -15.54
N GLY A 193 -40.68 40.57 -16.76
CA GLY A 193 -41.94 39.97 -17.20
C GLY A 193 -43.28 40.47 -16.65
N GLY A 194 -44.07 41.12 -17.51
CA GLY A 194 -45.48 41.46 -17.25
C GLY A 194 -46.47 40.32 -17.44
N SER A 195 -47.66 40.50 -16.85
CA SER A 195 -48.93 39.92 -17.31
C SER A 195 -50.05 40.91 -16.98
N ILE A 196 -50.72 41.38 -18.03
CA ILE A 196 -51.93 42.20 -17.99
C ILE A 196 -53.05 41.29 -18.48
N ASN A 197 -54.14 41.14 -17.73
CA ASN A 197 -55.45 41.30 -18.36
C ASN A 197 -56.54 41.72 -17.37
N ARG A 198 -57.26 42.77 -17.79
CA ARG A 198 -58.41 43.39 -17.13
C ARG A 198 -59.69 42.67 -17.59
N ARG A 199 -60.61 42.45 -16.65
CA ARG A 199 -61.97 43.03 -16.65
C ARG A 199 -62.49 43.04 -15.23
#